data_AF-A0A101RJW2-F1
#
_entry.id   AF-A0A101RJW2-F1
#
_cell.length_a   1.000
_cell.length_b   1.000
_cell.length_c   1.000
_cell.angle_alpha   90.00
_cell.angle_beta   90.00
_cell.angle_gamma   90.00
#
_symmetry.space_group_name_H-M   'P 1'
#
loop_
_entity.id
_entity.type
_entity.pdbx_description
1 polymer ?
#
loop_
_entity_poly.entity_id
_entity_poly.type
_entity_poly.pdbx_seq_one_letter_code
_entity_poly.pdbx_strand_id
1 'polypeptide(L)'
;MVLSDHDYDHDTYRSLVRDLGVKPLIARRGTEHGSGLGTQRWVVERAFAHLHRFRRLRIRWEIRDDIHETFLTLGCALICWRRLNSRQELQRAE
;
A
#
# COMPACT_ATOMS: atom_id res chain seq x y z
N MET A 1 -9.17 0.95 -15.72
CA MET A 1 -8.76 -0.46 -15.51
C MET A 1 -8.51 -0.65 -14.03
N VAL A 2 -8.94 -1.76 -13.43
CA VAL A 2 -8.78 -2.04 -11.99
C VAL A 2 -8.01 -3.32 -11.78
N LEU A 3 -7.09 -3.30 -10.83
CA LEU A 3 -6.28 -4.43 -10.38
C LEU A 3 -6.88 -4.99 -9.09
N SER A 4 -6.90 -6.30 -8.92
CA SER A 4 -7.36 -6.91 -7.66
C SER A 4 -6.66 -8.22 -7.36
N ASP A 5 -6.70 -8.61 -6.08
CA ASP A 5 -6.19 -9.89 -5.60
C ASP A 5 -7.00 -11.07 -6.19
N HIS A 6 -6.39 -12.25 -6.19
CA HIS A 6 -7.02 -13.51 -6.60
C HIS A 6 -8.28 -13.84 -5.80
N ASP A 7 -8.40 -13.31 -4.57
CA ASP A 7 -9.60 -13.51 -3.77
C ASP A 7 -10.84 -12.90 -4.43
N TYR A 8 -10.67 -11.86 -5.27
CA TYR A 8 -11.75 -11.24 -6.03
C TYR A 8 -12.06 -11.94 -7.37
N ASP A 9 -11.52 -13.14 -7.60
CA ASP A 9 -11.80 -13.90 -8.83
C ASP A 9 -13.22 -14.50 -8.85
N HIS A 10 -14.21 -13.62 -8.98
CA HIS A 10 -15.60 -13.97 -9.18
C HIS A 10 -16.13 -13.25 -10.42
N ASP A 11 -16.85 -13.97 -11.28
CA ASP A 11 -17.36 -13.40 -12.52
C ASP A 11 -18.36 -12.27 -12.26
N THR A 12 -19.11 -12.32 -11.15
CA THR A 12 -19.97 -11.22 -10.68
C THR A 12 -19.20 -9.91 -10.56
N TYR A 13 -18.02 -9.91 -9.94
CA TYR A 13 -17.22 -8.69 -9.80
C TYR A 13 -16.67 -8.22 -11.15
N ARG A 14 -16.32 -9.13 -12.05
CA ARG A 14 -15.85 -8.78 -13.39
C ARG A 14 -16.96 -8.13 -14.21
N SER A 15 -18.19 -8.63 -14.12
CA SER A 15 -19.36 -8.05 -14.80
C SER A 15 -19.68 -6.66 -14.25
N LEU A 16 -19.80 -6.51 -12.92
CA LEU A 16 -20.04 -5.21 -12.29
C LEU A 16 -19.01 -4.14 -12.69
N VAL A 17 -17.73 -4.52 -12.70
CA VAL A 17 -16.64 -3.60 -13.08
C VAL A 17 -16.73 -3.24 -14.57
N ARG A 18 -17.10 -4.18 -15.44
CA ARG A 18 -17.32 -3.90 -16.88
C ARG A 18 -18.53 -3.02 -17.12
N ASP A 19 -19.61 -3.19 -16.37
CA ASP A 19 -20.82 -2.37 -16.45
C ASP A 19 -20.52 -0.91 -16.10
N LEU A 20 -19.55 -0.68 -15.21
CA LEU A 20 -18.99 0.64 -14.91
C LEU A 20 -18.01 1.16 -15.98
N GLY A 21 -17.84 0.46 -17.12
CA GLY A 21 -16.91 0.82 -18.19
C GLY A 21 -15.43 0.58 -17.84
N VAL A 22 -15.14 -0.14 -16.75
CA VAL A 22 -13.78 -0.37 -16.27
C VAL A 22 -13.31 -1.76 -16.70
N LYS A 23 -12.07 -1.88 -17.19
CA LYS A 23 -11.46 -3.18 -17.46
C LYS A 23 -11.03 -3.87 -16.16
N PRO A 24 -11.57 -5.04 -15.78
CA PRO A 24 -11.09 -5.81 -14.63
C PRO A 24 -9.84 -6.61 -15.04
N LEU A 25 -8.72 -6.40 -14.34
CA LEU A 25 -7.64 -7.39 -14.32
C LEU A 25 -7.42 -7.91 -12.92
N ILE A 26 -8.24 -8.91 -12.68
CA ILE A 26 -8.20 -9.82 -11.56
C ILE A 26 -7.58 -11.10 -12.10
N ALA A 27 -6.53 -11.60 -11.46
CA ALA A 27 -5.92 -12.87 -11.84
C ALA A 27 -6.88 -14.04 -11.53
N ARG A 28 -6.80 -15.13 -12.30
CA ARG A 28 -7.67 -16.30 -12.10
C ARG A 28 -7.10 -17.17 -10.98
N ARG A 29 -7.94 -17.70 -10.09
CA ARG A 29 -7.49 -18.64 -9.04
C ARG A 29 -6.87 -19.87 -9.69
N GLY A 30 -5.77 -20.37 -9.11
CA GLY A 30 -5.07 -21.56 -9.61
C GLY A 30 -4.11 -21.33 -10.79
N THR A 31 -3.96 -20.09 -11.28
CA THR A 31 -2.91 -19.76 -12.26
C THR A 31 -1.59 -19.38 -11.56
N GLU A 32 -0.47 -19.52 -12.25
CA GLU A 32 0.83 -19.10 -11.73
C GLU A 32 0.84 -17.63 -11.31
N HIS A 33 1.59 -17.35 -10.24
CA HIS A 33 1.83 -15.98 -9.78
C HIS A 33 2.84 -15.31 -10.72
N GLY A 34 2.39 -14.31 -11.48
CA GLY A 34 3.25 -13.39 -12.24
C GLY A 34 3.44 -12.05 -11.53
N SER A 35 4.35 -11.21 -12.03
CA SER A 35 4.67 -9.88 -11.49
C SER A 35 3.47 -8.90 -11.44
N GLY A 36 2.31 -9.25 -12.03
CA GLY A 36 1.06 -8.50 -12.10
C GLY A 36 0.74 -7.52 -10.96
N LEU A 37 -0.09 -7.93 -10.01
CA LEU A 37 -0.52 -7.06 -8.90
C LEU A 37 0.64 -6.66 -7.98
N GLY A 38 1.57 -7.59 -7.72
CA GLY A 38 2.69 -7.41 -6.80
C GLY A 38 3.63 -6.26 -7.20
N THR A 39 3.94 -6.10 -8.48
CA THR A 39 4.80 -5.00 -8.95
C THR A 39 4.15 -3.64 -8.75
N GLN A 40 2.83 -3.53 -8.96
CA GLN A 40 2.10 -2.27 -8.77
C GLN A 40 1.89 -1.96 -7.28
N ARG A 41 1.54 -2.99 -6.50
CA ARG A 41 1.21 -2.86 -5.07
C ARG A 41 2.45 -2.70 -4.17
N TRP A 42 3.61 -3.16 -4.63
CA TRP A 42 4.89 -3.07 -3.94
C TRP A 42 5.18 -1.68 -3.35
N VAL A 43 4.88 -0.60 -4.09
CA VAL A 43 5.16 0.77 -3.63
C VAL A 43 4.37 1.09 -2.36
N VAL A 44 3.12 0.66 -2.31
CA VAL A 44 2.21 0.84 -1.17
C VAL A 44 2.62 -0.07 -0.02
N GLU A 45 2.93 -1.33 -0.29
CA GLU A 45 3.38 -2.29 0.73
C GLU A 45 4.68 -1.87 1.38
N ARG A 46 5.61 -1.30 0.60
CA ARG A 46 6.86 -0.73 1.13
C ARG A 46 6.61 0.43 2.08
N ALA A 47 5.63 1.28 1.79
CA ALA A 47 5.24 2.37 2.68
C ALA A 47 4.66 1.81 3.99
N PHE A 48 3.76 0.84 3.92
CA PHE A 48 3.23 0.15 5.11
C PHE A 48 4.32 -0.54 5.92
N ALA A 49 5.29 -1.19 5.28
CA ALA A 49 6.42 -1.81 5.96
C ALA A 49 7.23 -0.80 6.80
N HIS A 50 7.37 0.44 6.34
CA HIS A 50 7.99 1.50 7.14
C HIS A 50 7.10 1.96 8.31
N LEU A 51 5.80 2.10 8.08
CA LEU A 51 4.85 2.50 9.13
C LEU A 51 4.71 1.42 10.21
N HIS A 52 4.81 0.15 9.86
CA HIS A 52 4.75 -0.97 10.80
C HIS A 52 5.93 -1.03 11.79
N ARG A 53 6.99 -0.24 11.58
CA ARG A 53 8.01 -0.05 12.62
C ARG A 53 7.50 0.76 13.81
N PHE A 54 6.42 1.51 13.64
CA PHE A 54 5.73 2.20 14.74
C PHE A 54 4.63 1.28 15.29
N ARG A 55 4.79 0.81 16.53
CA ARG A 55 3.89 -0.19 17.16
C ARG A 55 2.40 0.19 17.07
N ARG A 56 2.05 1.47 17.28
CA ARG A 56 0.66 1.98 17.22
C ARG A 56 0.07 2.06 15.81
N LEU A 57 0.91 2.04 14.78
CA LEU A 57 0.48 1.98 13.38
C LEU A 57 0.49 0.56 12.82
N ARG A 58 1.31 -0.34 13.37
CA ARG A 58 1.28 -1.77 13.01
C ARG A 58 0.00 -2.47 13.44
N ILE A 59 -0.43 -2.20 14.67
CA ILE A 59 -1.67 -2.73 15.22
C ILE A 59 -2.47 -1.53 15.67
N ARG A 60 -3.65 -1.34 15.06
CA ARG A 60 -4.56 -0.26 15.43
C ARG A 60 -5.24 -0.60 16.75
N TRP A 61 -4.71 -0.02 17.83
CA TRP A 61 -5.34 -0.04 19.16
C TRP A 61 -6.27 1.15 19.39
N GLU A 62 -6.12 2.21 18.59
CA GLU A 62 -6.92 3.42 18.71
C GLU A 62 -8.33 3.17 18.17
N ILE A 63 -9.32 3.34 19.05
CA ILE A 63 -10.73 3.27 18.68
C ILE A 63 -11.07 4.43 17.74
N ARG A 64 -10.66 5.65 18.12
CA ARG A 64 -10.93 6.85 17.34
C ARG A 64 -10.01 6.94 16.13
N ASP A 65 -10.59 7.35 15.01
CA ASP A 65 -9.94 7.54 13.73
C ASP A 65 -9.03 8.77 13.72
N ASP A 66 -9.45 9.89 14.32
CA ASP A 66 -8.66 11.13 14.42
C ASP A 66 -7.30 10.94 15.11
N ILE A 67 -7.28 10.15 16.19
CA ILE A 67 -6.04 9.79 16.89
C ILE A 67 -5.14 8.94 15.98
N HIS A 68 -5.72 7.96 15.28
CA HIS A 68 -4.97 7.11 14.37
C HIS A 68 -4.39 7.90 13.19
N GLU A 69 -5.17 8.81 12.61
CA GLU A 69 -4.77 9.71 11.54
C GLU A 69 -3.63 10.64 11.97
N THR A 70 -3.68 11.15 13.21
CA THR A 70 -2.61 11.97 13.78
C THR A 70 -1.31 11.17 13.89
N PHE A 71 -1.37 9.92 14.40
CA PHE A 71 -0.18 9.06 14.44
C PHE A 71 0.34 8.71 13.05
N LEU A 72 -0.55 8.48 12.08
CA LEU A 72 -0.18 8.19 10.71
C LEU A 72 0.58 9.38 10.11
N THR A 73 0.05 10.59 10.27
CA THR A 73 0.66 11.84 9.80
C THR A 73 2.03 12.06 10.44
N LEU A 74 2.14 11.89 11.76
CA LEU A 74 3.41 12.00 12.47
C LEU A 74 4.42 10.94 12.02
N GLY A 75 3.98 9.69 11.82
CA GLY A 75 4.81 8.60 11.32
C GLY A 75 5.37 8.88 9.93
N CYS A 76 4.53 9.39 9.03
CA CYS A 76 4.95 9.84 7.69
C CYS A 76 5.96 10.98 7.77
N ALA A 77 5.71 12.01 8.58
CA ALA A 77 6.63 13.14 8.77
C ALA A 77 8.02 12.68 9.25
N LEU A 78 8.06 11.78 10.23
CA LEU A 78 9.31 11.20 10.75
C LEU A 78 10.07 10.36 9.71
N ILE A 79 9.36 9.58 8.89
CA ILE A 79 9.98 8.82 7.80
C ILE A 79 10.60 9.76 6.77
N CYS A 80 9.87 10.81 6.36
CA CYS A 80 10.35 11.80 5.42
C CYS A 80 11.56 12.56 5.97
N TRP A 81 11.48 13.03 7.22
CA TRP A 81 12.59 13.71 7.90
C TRP A 81 13.86 12.86 7.95
N ARG A 82 13.76 11.59 8.35
CA ARG A 82 14.91 10.68 8.40
C ARG A 82 15.55 10.47 7.03
N ARG A 83 14.74 10.34 5.97
CA ARG A 83 15.23 10.18 4.59
C ARG A 83 15.91 11.44 4.07
N LEU A 84 15.38 12.61 4.40
CA LEU A 84 15.97 13.89 4.02
C LEU A 84 17.33 14.09 4.69
N ASN A 85 17.41 13.85 6.00
CA ASN A 85 18.67 13.97 6.73
C ASN A 85 19.72 12.98 6.22
N SER A 86 19.36 11.70 6.00
CA SER A 86 20.32 10.73 5.46
C SER A 86 20.83 11.13 4.07
N ARG A 87 19.98 11.77 3.24
CA ARG A 87 20.42 12.26 1.93
C ARG A 87 21.34 13.47 2.05
N GLN A 88 21.07 14.40 2.96
CA GLN A 88 21.93 15.56 3.20
C GLN A 88 23.30 15.15 3.74
N GLU A 89 23.37 14.13 4.60
CA GLU A 89 24.63 13.61 5.12
C GLU A 89 25.49 12.99 4.00
N LEU A 90 24.86 12.22 3.10
CA LEU A 90 25.55 11.68 1.92
C LEU A 90 26.09 12.80 1.01
N GLN A 91 25.29 13.83 0.74
CA GLN A 91 25.69 14.97 -0.08
C GLN A 91 26.80 15.83 0.55
N ARG A 92 26.99 15.76 1.87
CA ARG A 92 28.07 16.48 2.59
C ARG A 92 29.36 15.67 2.71
N ALA A 93 29.29 14.36 2.48
CA ALA A 93 30.43 13.46 2.51
C ALA A 93 31.07 13.26 1.12
N GLU A 94 30.40 13.74 0.07
CA GLU A 94 30.91 13.90 -1.31
C GLU A 94 31.61 15.26 -1.47
#